data_AF-A0A2D8SXK5-F1
#
_entry.id   AF-A0A2D8SXK5-F1
#
_cell.length_a   1.000
_cell.length_b   1.000
_cell.length_c   1.000
_cell.angle_alpha   90.00
_cell.angle_beta   90.00
_cell.angle_gamma   90.00
#
_symmetry.space_group_name_H-M   'P 1'
#
loop_
_entity.id
_entity.type
_entity.pdbx_description
1 polymer ?
#
loop_
_entity_poly.entity_id
_entity_poly.type
_entity_poly.pdbx_seq_one_letter_code
_entity_poly.pdbx_strand_id
1 'polypeptide(L)'
;MAESTVRLLHPGVMTKTPGYRTALALFLLMLVPIFQPVDADLSASKDDFGILDAMVEANEQRTDSEEDLIASQQAESVLDAIRAKGREISGGDAILATDGVMGKMAVRDSQAPEPNHPRPYEMLSNSSTHPPDWPDDLLGTLFSPPPSFNDPLAVGINTYALYINYSARNNGPQYEAWDYGTFTGDLLSLDNLDLTVNGLELENSEPGMNNIDLDGDGKADVAIGLTILGIGEFGEGFGLELNGPLLESIWIRPTFQWRVHALNPSASLWDTMESMEV
;
A
#
# COMPACT_ATOMS: atom_id res chain seq x y z
N MET A 1 49.84 -34.74 -27.74
CA MET A 1 50.70 -34.38 -26.60
C MET A 1 50.40 -32.95 -26.22
N ALA A 2 50.15 -32.73 -24.92
CA ALA A 2 50.30 -31.48 -24.17
C ALA A 2 49.42 -30.27 -24.58
N GLU A 3 48.98 -29.37 -23.72
CA GLU A 3 48.76 -29.35 -22.26
C GLU A 3 48.14 -27.96 -21.96
N SER A 4 47.54 -27.85 -20.78
CA SER A 4 47.50 -26.65 -19.94
C SER A 4 46.44 -25.57 -20.19
N THR A 5 45.76 -25.30 -19.09
CA THR A 5 44.82 -24.23 -18.80
C THR A 5 45.55 -22.92 -18.51
N VAL A 6 44.98 -21.76 -18.84
CA VAL A 6 45.46 -20.48 -18.29
C VAL A 6 44.29 -19.52 -18.01
N ARG A 7 44.13 -19.18 -16.73
CA ARG A 7 43.27 -18.11 -16.21
C ARG A 7 43.90 -16.76 -16.52
N LEU A 8 43.10 -15.80 -16.99
CA LEU A 8 43.56 -14.46 -17.32
C LEU A 8 43.45 -13.55 -16.07
N LEU A 9 44.60 -13.15 -15.52
CA LEU A 9 44.71 -12.15 -14.46
C LEU A 9 44.82 -10.76 -15.11
N HIS A 10 43.97 -9.81 -14.71
CA HIS A 10 44.08 -8.41 -15.11
C HIS A 10 45.04 -7.66 -14.14
N PRO A 11 46.14 -7.06 -14.63
CA PRO A 11 46.96 -6.16 -13.83
C PRO A 11 46.30 -4.77 -13.71
N GLY A 12 46.21 -4.25 -12.49
CA GLY A 12 45.79 -2.87 -12.20
C GLY A 12 46.78 -1.83 -12.72
N VAL A 13 46.27 -0.66 -13.07
CA VAL A 13 47.03 0.45 -13.67
C VAL A 13 48.11 0.96 -12.71
N MET A 14 49.38 0.83 -13.12
CA MET A 14 50.52 1.47 -12.45
C MET A 14 50.51 2.98 -12.75
N THR A 15 50.40 3.80 -11.72
CA THR A 15 50.54 5.27 -11.82
C THR A 15 52.01 5.63 -12.06
N LYS A 16 52.26 6.44 -13.10
CA LYS A 16 53.59 6.83 -13.54
C LYS A 16 54.16 7.88 -12.57
N THR A 17 55.23 7.54 -11.85
CA THR A 17 55.94 8.49 -10.98
C THR A 17 56.57 9.62 -11.81
N PRO A 18 56.39 10.91 -11.43
CA PRO A 18 56.96 12.03 -12.17
C PRO A 18 58.49 12.06 -12.04
N GLY A 19 59.18 12.36 -13.14
CA GLY A 19 60.64 12.25 -13.24
C GLY A 19 61.41 13.19 -12.32
N TYR A 20 62.63 12.78 -11.94
CA TYR A 20 63.54 13.49 -11.02
C TYR A 20 63.72 15.00 -11.30
N ARG A 21 63.63 15.42 -12.57
CA ARG A 21 63.81 16.82 -12.98
C ARG A 21 62.70 17.75 -12.46
N THR A 22 61.45 17.29 -12.42
CA THR A 22 60.33 18.10 -11.91
C THR A 22 60.37 18.23 -10.38
N ALA A 23 60.84 17.20 -9.68
CA ALA A 23 61.01 17.26 -8.23
C ALA A 23 62.12 18.24 -7.83
N LEU A 24 63.24 18.27 -8.56
CA LEU A 24 64.34 19.20 -8.29
C LEU A 24 63.95 20.66 -8.53
N ALA A 25 63.15 20.94 -9.56
CA ALA A 25 62.68 22.30 -9.84
C ALA A 25 61.77 22.84 -8.73
N LEU A 26 60.87 22.01 -8.19
CA LEU A 26 60.01 22.38 -7.07
C LEU A 26 60.81 22.63 -5.78
N PHE A 27 61.83 21.82 -5.52
CA PHE A 27 62.69 22.03 -4.36
C PHE A 27 63.46 23.35 -4.43
N LEU A 28 64.00 23.70 -5.60
CA LEU A 28 64.69 24.98 -5.81
C LEU A 28 63.75 26.18 -5.67
N LEU A 29 62.52 26.08 -6.21
CA LEU A 29 61.51 27.14 -6.08
C LEU A 29 61.20 27.45 -4.61
N MET A 30 61.14 26.42 -3.76
CA MET A 30 60.81 26.59 -2.35
C MET A 30 61.94 27.26 -1.54
N LEU A 31 63.18 27.25 -2.02
CA LEU A 31 64.34 27.86 -1.35
C LEU A 31 64.51 29.36 -1.66
N VAL A 32 63.85 29.89 -2.70
CA VAL A 32 63.95 31.30 -3.10
C VAL A 32 63.57 32.31 -2.00
N PRO A 33 62.52 32.13 -1.18
CA PRO A 33 62.09 33.14 -0.20
C PRO A 33 63.09 33.36 0.94
N ILE A 34 64.02 32.43 1.17
CA ILE A 34 65.00 32.52 2.27
C ILE A 34 66.08 33.59 1.96
N PHE A 35 66.36 33.86 0.69
CA PHE A 35 67.44 34.78 0.31
C PHE A 35 66.98 36.23 0.09
N GLN A 36 65.67 36.52 0.13
CA GLN A 36 65.13 37.88 -0.04
C GLN A 36 63.99 38.17 0.96
N PRO A 37 64.29 38.48 2.24
CA PRO A 37 63.27 38.98 3.15
C PRO A 37 62.73 40.33 2.63
N VAL A 38 61.41 40.41 2.46
CA VAL A 38 60.71 41.66 2.12
C VAL A 38 60.56 42.46 3.41
N ASP A 39 61.28 43.57 3.53
CA ASP A 39 61.01 44.58 4.56
C ASP A 39 59.72 45.33 4.18
N ALA A 40 58.64 45.10 4.93
CA ALA A 40 57.39 45.83 4.80
C ALA A 40 57.38 47.02 5.79
N ASP A 41 57.16 48.22 5.26
CA ASP A 41 57.09 49.48 6.02
C ASP A 41 55.90 49.46 7.01
N LEU A 42 56.18 49.76 8.28
CA LEU A 42 55.28 49.56 9.44
C LEU A 42 54.43 50.81 9.77
N SER A 43 54.26 51.74 8.85
CA SER A 43 53.59 53.03 9.09
C SER A 43 52.06 52.94 9.24
N ALA A 44 51.41 51.85 8.81
CA ALA A 44 49.96 51.67 8.92
C ALA A 44 49.48 51.27 10.34
N SER A 45 50.36 50.85 11.25
CA SER A 45 49.97 50.40 12.61
C SER A 45 49.82 51.53 13.63
N LYS A 46 50.16 52.77 13.30
CA LYS A 46 50.25 53.87 14.28
C LYS A 46 49.03 54.80 14.32
N ASP A 47 48.22 54.85 13.26
CA ASP A 47 47.04 55.72 13.17
C ASP A 47 45.75 55.11 13.77
N ASP A 48 45.71 53.81 14.08
CA ASP A 48 44.50 53.13 14.57
C ASP A 48 44.21 53.31 16.09
N PHE A 49 45.10 53.94 16.86
CA PHE A 49 44.89 54.11 18.31
C PHE A 49 43.98 55.30 18.68
N GLY A 50 43.69 56.21 17.75
CA GLY A 50 42.78 57.36 18.02
C GLY A 50 41.32 56.97 18.27
N ILE A 51 40.91 55.78 17.80
CA ILE A 51 39.57 55.23 18.06
C ILE A 51 39.41 54.88 19.54
N LEU A 52 40.47 54.41 20.21
CA LEU A 52 40.40 54.08 21.63
C LEU A 52 40.23 55.33 22.48
N ASP A 53 40.96 56.42 22.17
CA ASP A 53 40.77 57.70 22.85
C ASP A 53 39.38 58.28 22.60
N ALA A 54 38.88 58.24 21.35
CA ALA A 54 37.53 58.67 21.03
C ALA A 54 36.45 57.83 21.73
N MET A 55 36.70 56.53 21.91
CA MET A 55 35.77 55.63 22.60
C MET A 55 35.84 55.80 24.13
N VAL A 56 37.02 56.11 24.68
CA VAL A 56 37.18 56.49 26.10
C VAL A 56 36.48 57.81 26.37
N GLU A 57 36.69 58.83 25.53
CA GLU A 57 36.03 60.13 25.68
C GLU A 57 34.50 59.99 25.51
N ALA A 58 34.02 59.22 24.54
CA ALA A 58 32.60 58.92 24.41
C ALA A 58 32.04 58.13 25.61
N ASN A 59 32.84 57.26 26.23
CA ASN A 59 32.42 56.51 27.41
C ASN A 59 32.41 57.38 28.67
N GLU A 60 33.41 58.25 28.85
CA GLU A 60 33.43 59.26 29.92
C GLU A 60 32.22 60.21 29.76
N GLN A 61 31.95 60.67 28.54
CA GLN A 61 30.80 61.53 28.25
C GLN A 61 29.45 60.83 28.50
N ARG A 62 29.36 59.51 28.29
CA ARG A 62 28.20 58.67 28.68
C ARG A 62 28.12 58.37 30.18
N THR A 63 29.25 58.36 30.88
CA THR A 63 29.28 58.10 32.33
C THR A 63 28.91 59.38 33.10
N ASP A 64 29.34 60.54 32.61
CA ASP A 64 29.03 61.86 33.18
C ASP A 64 27.68 62.40 32.72
N SER A 65 27.18 62.01 31.55
CA SER A 65 25.79 62.25 31.18
C SER A 65 24.93 61.25 31.94
N GLU A 66 24.06 61.73 32.82
CA GLU A 66 23.07 60.93 33.57
C GLU A 66 22.01 60.26 32.65
N GLU A 67 22.38 59.86 31.43
CA GLU A 67 21.54 59.23 30.42
C GLU A 67 20.94 57.92 30.91
N ASP A 68 21.64 57.15 31.75
CA ASP A 68 21.10 55.92 32.35
C ASP A 68 19.98 56.23 33.38
N LEU A 69 20.13 57.33 34.12
CA LEU A 69 19.10 57.81 35.05
C LEU A 69 17.88 58.35 34.26
N ILE A 70 18.12 59.07 33.17
CA ILE A 70 17.06 59.58 32.29
C ILE A 70 16.35 58.42 31.57
N ALA A 71 17.09 57.41 31.10
CA ALA A 71 16.54 56.25 30.41
C ALA A 71 15.71 55.38 31.35
N SER A 72 16.18 55.16 32.59
CA SER A 72 15.41 54.45 33.61
C SER A 72 14.16 55.20 34.02
N GLN A 73 14.22 56.53 34.22
CA GLN A 73 13.05 57.36 34.52
C GLN A 73 12.04 57.38 33.35
N GLN A 74 12.51 57.40 32.12
CA GLN A 74 11.64 57.30 30.94
C GLN A 74 11.02 55.90 30.81
N ALA A 75 11.77 54.84 31.07
CA ALA A 75 11.25 53.48 31.07
C ALA A 75 10.21 53.28 32.18
N GLU A 76 10.45 53.78 33.39
CA GLU A 76 9.48 53.77 34.48
C GLU A 76 8.22 54.55 34.12
N SER A 77 8.36 55.75 33.55
CA SER A 77 7.24 56.55 33.08
C SER A 77 6.40 55.84 32.01
N VAL A 78 7.05 55.17 31.05
CA VAL A 78 6.38 54.39 30.01
C VAL A 78 5.70 53.14 30.61
N LEU A 79 6.36 52.44 31.53
CA LEU A 79 5.79 51.28 32.20
C LEU A 79 4.59 51.66 33.09
N ASP A 80 4.66 52.80 33.77
CA ASP A 80 3.55 53.32 34.57
C ASP A 80 2.40 53.80 33.69
N ALA A 81 2.70 54.41 32.53
CA ALA A 81 1.69 54.71 31.52
C ALA A 81 1.02 53.43 30.99
N ILE A 82 1.79 52.36 30.72
CA ILE A 82 1.24 51.07 30.29
C ILE A 82 0.42 50.43 31.42
N ARG A 83 0.89 50.45 32.67
CA ARG A 83 0.13 49.94 33.82
C ARG A 83 -1.16 50.72 34.04
N ALA A 84 -1.15 52.04 33.86
CA ALA A 84 -2.33 52.89 33.97
C ALA A 84 -3.31 52.69 32.79
N LYS A 85 -2.82 52.28 31.62
CA LYS A 85 -3.65 51.88 30.47
C LYS A 85 -4.10 50.42 30.54
N GLY A 86 -3.43 49.60 31.35
CA GLY A 86 -3.84 48.25 31.69
C GLY A 86 -5.16 48.29 32.43
N ARG A 87 -6.19 47.68 31.82
CA ARG A 87 -7.49 47.48 32.45
C ARG A 87 -7.69 45.98 32.64
N GLU A 88 -8.30 45.60 33.75
CA GLU A 88 -8.74 44.23 33.98
C GLU A 88 -9.70 43.79 32.86
N ILE A 89 -9.50 42.57 32.35
CA ILE A 89 -10.26 42.06 31.22
C ILE A 89 -11.71 41.89 31.67
N SER A 90 -12.64 42.56 30.99
CA SER A 90 -14.06 42.60 31.35
C SER A 90 -14.93 42.03 30.23
N GLY A 91 -16.14 41.57 30.57
CA GLY A 91 -17.08 41.00 29.61
C GLY A 91 -17.35 41.95 28.45
N GLY A 92 -16.97 41.55 27.23
CA GLY A 92 -17.03 42.37 26.01
C GLY A 92 -15.66 42.69 25.41
N ASP A 93 -14.56 42.36 26.09
CA ASP A 93 -13.21 42.47 25.51
C ASP A 93 -13.00 41.43 24.40
N ALA A 94 -12.26 41.80 23.35
CA ALA A 94 -12.03 40.95 22.17
C ALA A 94 -11.32 39.62 22.53
N ILE A 95 -10.55 39.63 23.61
CA ILE A 95 -9.86 38.44 24.14
C ILE A 95 -10.88 37.40 24.66
N LEU A 96 -11.90 37.84 25.40
CA LEU A 96 -12.97 36.95 25.88
C LEU A 96 -13.97 36.58 24.78
N ALA A 97 -14.13 37.42 23.75
CA ALA A 97 -14.96 37.11 22.59
C ALA A 97 -14.42 35.92 21.77
N THR A 98 -13.13 35.61 21.89
CA THR A 98 -12.47 34.51 21.17
C THR A 98 -12.64 33.15 21.87
N ASP A 99 -12.94 33.14 23.18
CA ASP A 99 -13.18 31.91 23.96
C ASP A 99 -14.39 31.12 23.42
N GLY A 100 -15.44 31.82 23.00
CA GLY A 100 -16.60 31.22 22.33
C GLY A 100 -16.34 30.73 20.90
N VAL A 101 -15.27 31.18 20.25
CA VAL A 101 -14.87 30.77 18.90
C VAL A 101 -13.99 29.51 18.96
N MET A 102 -13.03 29.45 19.90
CA MET A 102 -12.21 28.25 20.10
C MET A 102 -13.00 27.08 20.71
N GLY A 103 -13.98 27.34 21.57
CA GLY A 103 -14.86 26.29 22.12
C GLY A 103 -15.72 25.56 21.08
N LYS A 104 -15.83 26.09 19.86
CA LYS A 104 -16.53 25.46 18.73
C LYS A 104 -15.59 24.79 17.73
N MET A 105 -14.27 24.82 17.97
CA MET A 105 -13.29 24.15 17.13
C MET A 105 -13.13 22.71 17.61
N ALA A 106 -13.92 21.80 17.03
CA ALA A 106 -13.69 20.38 17.17
C ALA A 106 -12.67 19.93 16.11
N VAL A 107 -11.62 19.22 16.54
CA VAL A 107 -10.75 18.49 15.62
C VAL A 107 -11.59 17.43 14.95
N ARG A 108 -11.84 17.60 13.65
CA ARG A 108 -12.53 16.59 12.85
C ARG A 108 -11.51 15.53 12.48
N ASP A 109 -11.86 14.27 12.71
CA ASP A 109 -11.07 13.16 12.19
C ASP A 109 -10.99 13.28 10.66
N SER A 110 -9.77 13.35 10.15
CA SER A 110 -9.47 13.45 8.72
C SER A 110 -8.85 12.17 8.17
N GLN A 111 -8.85 11.07 8.95
CA GLN A 111 -8.41 9.79 8.42
C GLN A 111 -9.35 9.36 7.29
N ALA A 112 -8.75 8.78 6.25
CA ALA A 112 -9.52 8.13 5.21
C ALA A 112 -10.28 6.96 5.85
N PRO A 113 -11.57 6.76 5.52
CA PRO A 113 -12.27 5.56 5.96
C PRO A 113 -11.51 4.33 5.43
N GLU A 114 -11.44 3.28 6.25
CA GLU A 114 -10.86 2.02 5.80
C GLU A 114 -11.62 1.51 4.57
N PRO A 115 -10.92 1.05 3.52
CA PRO A 115 -11.56 0.42 2.39
C PRO A 115 -12.39 -0.79 2.85
N ASN A 116 -13.70 -0.74 2.66
CA ASN A 116 -14.57 -1.89 2.86
C ASN A 116 -14.60 -2.69 1.55
N HIS A 117 -13.89 -3.82 1.54
CA HIS A 117 -13.84 -4.70 0.39
C HIS A 117 -14.96 -5.74 0.45
N PRO A 118 -15.51 -6.18 -0.70
CA PRO A 118 -16.41 -7.33 -0.72
C PRO A 118 -15.73 -8.58 -0.15
N ARG A 119 -16.51 -9.45 0.49
CA ARG A 119 -16.02 -10.70 1.10
C ARG A 119 -15.16 -11.54 0.16
N PRO A 120 -15.54 -11.77 -1.13
CA PRO A 120 -14.69 -12.52 -2.05
C PRO A 120 -13.30 -11.90 -2.29
N TYR A 121 -13.19 -10.57 -2.24
CA TYR A 121 -11.90 -9.90 -2.40
C TYR A 121 -11.03 -10.07 -1.14
N GLU A 122 -11.62 -9.92 0.04
CA GLU A 122 -10.92 -10.13 1.32
C GLU A 122 -10.37 -11.56 1.39
N MET A 123 -11.22 -12.52 1.02
CA MET A 123 -10.89 -13.93 0.86
C MET A 123 -9.67 -14.10 -0.07
N LEU A 124 -9.69 -13.59 -1.30
CA LEU A 124 -8.55 -13.73 -2.23
C LEU A 124 -7.27 -12.99 -1.80
N SER A 125 -7.39 -11.91 -1.03
CA SER A 125 -6.25 -11.07 -0.61
C SER A 125 -5.61 -11.51 0.70
N ASN A 126 -6.35 -12.24 1.54
CA ASN A 126 -5.93 -12.64 2.88
C ASN A 126 -6.30 -14.10 3.16
N SER A 127 -5.31 -14.98 3.04
CA SER A 127 -5.46 -16.42 3.31
C SER A 127 -5.91 -16.76 4.73
N SER A 128 -5.79 -15.84 5.70
CA SER A 128 -6.29 -16.07 7.06
C SER A 128 -7.82 -15.98 7.16
N THR A 129 -8.48 -15.44 6.14
CA THR A 129 -9.95 -15.36 6.04
C THR A 129 -10.55 -16.51 5.23
N HIS A 130 -9.70 -17.41 4.73
CA HIS A 130 -10.12 -18.58 3.98
C HIS A 130 -10.97 -19.52 4.86
N PRO A 131 -12.09 -20.04 4.35
CA PRO A 131 -12.76 -21.19 4.95
C PRO A 131 -11.79 -22.38 5.04
N PRO A 132 -12.03 -23.33 5.96
CA PRO A 132 -11.26 -24.57 6.03
C PRO A 132 -11.19 -25.24 4.65
N ASP A 133 -10.04 -25.82 4.31
CA ASP A 133 -9.79 -26.55 3.05
C ASP A 133 -9.76 -25.71 1.75
N TRP A 134 -10.04 -24.41 1.80
CA TRP A 134 -9.99 -23.53 0.61
C TRP A 134 -8.56 -23.40 0.03
N PRO A 135 -8.37 -23.41 -1.31
CA PRO A 135 -7.03 -23.33 -1.89
C PRO A 135 -6.39 -21.98 -1.61
N ASP A 136 -5.16 -21.99 -1.10
CA ASP A 136 -4.43 -20.77 -0.74
C ASP A 136 -3.98 -19.93 -1.94
N ASP A 137 -3.84 -20.54 -3.13
CA ASP A 137 -3.40 -19.87 -4.34
C ASP A 137 -3.97 -20.49 -5.63
N LEU A 138 -3.82 -19.76 -6.75
CA LEU A 138 -4.26 -20.22 -8.07
C LEU A 138 -3.61 -21.54 -8.48
N LEU A 139 -2.36 -21.79 -8.08
CA LEU A 139 -1.67 -23.04 -8.39
C LEU A 139 -2.26 -24.22 -7.60
N GLY A 140 -2.65 -23.99 -6.35
CA GLY A 140 -3.44 -24.90 -5.53
C GLY A 140 -4.80 -25.16 -6.16
N THR A 141 -5.51 -24.15 -6.67
CA THR A 141 -6.75 -24.38 -7.42
C THR A 141 -6.51 -25.22 -8.68
N LEU A 142 -5.42 -24.98 -9.41
CA LEU A 142 -5.13 -25.66 -10.69
C LEU A 142 -4.59 -27.09 -10.53
N PHE A 143 -3.98 -27.45 -9.40
CA PHE A 143 -3.27 -28.73 -9.23
C PHE A 143 -3.57 -29.48 -7.93
N SER A 144 -4.32 -28.90 -6.98
CA SER A 144 -4.70 -29.64 -5.78
C SER A 144 -5.75 -30.69 -6.12
N PRO A 145 -5.65 -31.88 -5.49
CA PRO A 145 -6.74 -32.84 -5.49
C PRO A 145 -7.96 -32.22 -4.79
N PRO A 146 -9.18 -32.56 -5.21
CA PRO A 146 -10.38 -32.10 -4.53
C PRO A 146 -10.38 -32.61 -3.08
N PRO A 147 -11.02 -31.87 -2.14
CA PRO A 147 -11.14 -32.32 -0.75
C PRO A 147 -11.96 -33.60 -0.60
N SER A 148 -12.81 -33.92 -1.60
CA SER A 148 -13.56 -35.18 -1.69
C SER A 148 -13.45 -35.80 -3.09
N PHE A 149 -13.44 -37.15 -3.15
CA PHE A 149 -13.48 -37.91 -4.41
C PHE A 149 -14.90 -38.17 -4.92
N ASN A 150 -15.91 -37.50 -4.35
CA ASN A 150 -17.31 -37.71 -4.70
C ASN A 150 -17.63 -37.24 -6.12
N ASP A 151 -16.92 -36.23 -6.64
CA ASP A 151 -16.91 -35.92 -8.07
C ASP A 151 -15.55 -36.35 -8.69
N PRO A 152 -15.50 -37.44 -9.47
CA PRO A 152 -14.27 -37.95 -10.06
C PRO A 152 -13.67 -37.02 -11.13
N LEU A 153 -14.41 -35.99 -11.57
CA LEU A 153 -13.95 -34.99 -12.53
C LEU A 153 -13.52 -33.68 -11.85
N ALA A 154 -13.68 -33.54 -10.53
CA ALA A 154 -13.28 -32.37 -9.75
C ALA A 154 -11.76 -32.28 -9.54
N VAL A 155 -10.94 -32.37 -10.59
CA VAL A 155 -9.48 -32.34 -10.47
C VAL A 155 -8.90 -31.11 -11.15
N GLY A 156 -8.13 -30.33 -10.39
CA GLY A 156 -7.30 -29.23 -10.90
C GLY A 156 -8.09 -28.18 -11.68
N ILE A 157 -7.67 -27.87 -12.93
CA ILE A 157 -8.27 -26.84 -13.79
C ILE A 157 -9.79 -26.98 -14.05
N ASN A 158 -10.38 -28.12 -13.70
CA ASN A 158 -11.83 -28.32 -13.82
C ASN A 158 -12.62 -27.79 -12.61
N THR A 159 -11.96 -27.29 -11.56
CA THR A 159 -12.60 -26.83 -10.34
C THR A 159 -12.56 -25.31 -10.19
N TYR A 160 -13.55 -24.76 -9.51
CA TYR A 160 -13.61 -23.36 -9.10
C TYR A 160 -14.30 -23.24 -7.75
N ALA A 161 -14.01 -22.16 -7.03
CA ALA A 161 -14.67 -21.87 -5.77
C ALA A 161 -16.00 -21.13 -6.01
N LEU A 162 -17.03 -21.54 -5.30
CA LEU A 162 -18.32 -20.89 -5.23
C LEU A 162 -18.48 -20.27 -3.84
N TYR A 163 -18.86 -19.00 -3.82
CA TYR A 163 -19.19 -18.28 -2.60
C TYR A 163 -20.60 -17.73 -2.74
N ILE A 164 -21.43 -17.93 -1.73
CA ILE A 164 -22.79 -17.42 -1.72
C ILE A 164 -23.06 -16.76 -0.38
N ASN A 165 -23.62 -15.57 -0.44
CA ASN A 165 -24.10 -14.84 0.72
C ASN A 165 -25.58 -14.51 0.56
N TYR A 166 -26.41 -15.10 1.42
CA TYR A 166 -27.84 -14.89 1.46
C TYR A 166 -28.20 -14.01 2.67
N SER A 167 -29.04 -13.01 2.42
CA SER A 167 -29.61 -12.15 3.45
C SER A 167 -31.14 -12.19 3.44
N ALA A 168 -31.75 -12.41 4.60
CA ALA A 168 -33.20 -12.28 4.77
C ALA A 168 -33.61 -10.89 5.28
N ARG A 169 -34.80 -10.46 4.86
CA ARG A 169 -35.43 -9.18 5.25
C ARG A 169 -35.65 -9.09 6.74
N ASN A 170 -35.71 -7.86 7.24
CA ASN A 170 -36.07 -7.52 8.63
C ASN A 170 -35.08 -8.08 9.68
N ASN A 171 -33.77 -8.05 9.41
CA ASN A 171 -32.77 -8.74 10.23
C ASN A 171 -33.09 -10.24 10.39
N GLY A 172 -33.56 -10.87 9.31
CA GLY A 172 -33.77 -12.31 9.26
C GLY A 172 -32.43 -13.08 9.26
N PRO A 173 -32.48 -14.41 9.14
CA PRO A 173 -31.27 -15.23 9.09
C PRO A 173 -30.39 -14.82 7.91
N GLN A 174 -29.07 -14.92 8.13
CA GLN A 174 -28.05 -14.73 7.12
C GLN A 174 -27.35 -16.08 6.96
N TYR A 175 -27.17 -16.50 5.71
CA TYR A 175 -26.49 -17.76 5.40
C TYR A 175 -25.29 -17.45 4.51
N GLU A 176 -24.11 -17.86 4.96
CA GLU A 176 -22.86 -17.79 4.20
C GLU A 176 -22.46 -19.23 3.88
N ALA A 177 -22.46 -19.56 2.59
CA ALA A 177 -22.12 -20.89 2.10
C ALA A 177 -20.97 -20.78 1.10
N TRP A 178 -20.11 -21.79 1.08
CA TRP A 178 -19.03 -21.92 0.12
C TRP A 178 -18.93 -23.38 -0.29
N ASP A 179 -18.62 -23.60 -1.56
CA ASP A 179 -18.47 -24.95 -2.10
C ASP A 179 -17.48 -24.98 -3.28
N TYR A 180 -17.07 -26.17 -3.70
CA TYR A 180 -16.31 -26.38 -4.92
C TYR A 180 -17.25 -26.74 -6.06
N GLY A 181 -17.23 -25.94 -7.11
CA GLY A 181 -17.89 -26.26 -8.35
C GLY A 181 -16.94 -26.89 -9.38
N THR A 182 -17.49 -27.68 -10.30
CA THR A 182 -16.79 -28.12 -11.51
C THR A 182 -17.44 -27.61 -12.78
N PHE A 183 -16.68 -27.46 -13.88
CA PHE A 183 -17.28 -27.10 -15.19
C PHE A 183 -18.17 -28.22 -15.74
N THR A 184 -18.02 -29.44 -15.22
CA THR A 184 -18.88 -30.59 -15.51
C THR A 184 -20.14 -30.62 -14.63
N GLY A 185 -20.15 -29.86 -13.54
CA GLY A 185 -21.21 -29.84 -12.54
C GLY A 185 -21.34 -31.16 -11.80
N ASP A 186 -22.42 -31.30 -11.03
CA ASP A 186 -22.76 -32.49 -10.23
C ASP A 186 -23.22 -33.70 -11.06
N LEU A 187 -23.02 -33.68 -12.39
CA LEU A 187 -23.46 -34.73 -13.30
C LEU A 187 -22.94 -36.14 -12.91
N LEU A 188 -21.77 -36.20 -12.27
CA LEU A 188 -21.15 -37.44 -11.78
C LEU A 188 -20.87 -37.43 -10.27
N SER A 189 -21.40 -36.44 -9.54
CA SER A 189 -21.22 -36.36 -8.09
C SER A 189 -22.00 -37.48 -7.39
N LEU A 190 -21.31 -38.23 -6.52
CA LEU A 190 -21.91 -39.27 -5.69
C LEU A 190 -22.68 -38.73 -4.48
N ASP A 191 -22.55 -37.43 -4.17
CA ASP A 191 -23.23 -36.80 -3.02
C ASP A 191 -24.71 -36.54 -3.28
N ASN A 192 -25.08 -36.27 -4.54
CA ASN A 192 -26.48 -36.07 -4.96
C ASN A 192 -27.15 -37.38 -5.39
N LEU A 193 -26.54 -38.53 -5.07
CA LEU A 193 -27.07 -39.85 -5.38
C LEU A 193 -27.97 -40.33 -4.23
N ASP A 194 -29.26 -39.97 -4.26
CA ASP A 194 -30.22 -40.53 -3.32
C ASP A 194 -30.66 -41.92 -3.79
N LEU A 195 -30.15 -42.95 -3.11
CA LEU A 195 -30.58 -44.33 -3.25
C LEU A 195 -31.86 -44.55 -2.44
N THR A 196 -32.99 -44.04 -2.95
CA THR A 196 -34.29 -44.28 -2.35
C THR A 196 -34.83 -45.66 -2.69
N VAL A 197 -35.84 -46.11 -1.94
CA VAL A 197 -36.55 -47.39 -2.15
C VAL A 197 -37.20 -47.48 -3.55
N ASN A 198 -37.31 -46.36 -4.27
CA ASN A 198 -37.95 -46.26 -5.58
C ASN A 198 -36.97 -46.14 -6.77
N GLY A 199 -35.65 -46.12 -6.53
CA GLY A 199 -34.63 -46.03 -7.58
C GLY A 199 -33.55 -45.00 -7.27
N LEU A 200 -32.64 -44.80 -8.23
CA LEU A 200 -31.62 -43.75 -8.19
C LEU A 200 -32.30 -42.41 -8.50
N GLU A 201 -32.50 -41.57 -7.49
CA GLU A 201 -32.93 -40.18 -7.68
C GLU A 201 -31.69 -39.30 -7.64
N LEU A 202 -31.34 -38.69 -8.78
CA LEU A 202 -30.40 -37.57 -8.80
C LEU A 202 -31.23 -36.32 -8.47
N GLU A 203 -30.79 -35.50 -7.51
CA GLU A 203 -31.26 -34.11 -7.41
C GLU A 203 -30.77 -33.36 -8.66
N ASN A 204 -31.52 -33.53 -9.76
CA ASN A 204 -31.10 -33.20 -11.12
C ASN A 204 -30.98 -31.68 -11.32
N SER A 205 -29.80 -31.13 -11.14
CA SER A 205 -29.43 -29.90 -11.82
C SER A 205 -28.88 -30.21 -13.22
N GLU A 206 -29.01 -29.26 -14.14
CA GLU A 206 -28.56 -29.44 -15.52
C GLU A 206 -27.04 -29.76 -15.57
N PRO A 207 -26.53 -30.44 -16.61
CA PRO A 207 -25.09 -30.64 -16.78
C PRO A 207 -24.33 -29.32 -16.65
N GLY A 208 -23.24 -29.30 -15.88
CA GLY A 208 -22.46 -28.10 -15.62
C GLY A 208 -22.99 -27.20 -14.49
N MET A 209 -23.96 -27.65 -13.69
CA MET A 209 -24.44 -26.96 -12.49
C MET A 209 -24.02 -27.70 -11.22
N ASN A 210 -23.76 -26.96 -10.15
CA ASN A 210 -23.38 -27.47 -8.83
C ASN A 210 -24.44 -27.06 -7.81
N ASN A 211 -24.92 -28.03 -7.04
CA ASN A 211 -26.01 -27.89 -6.08
C ASN A 211 -25.48 -27.44 -4.73
N ILE A 212 -26.10 -26.42 -4.16
CA ILE A 212 -25.71 -25.85 -2.87
C ILE A 212 -26.95 -25.75 -1.99
N ASP A 213 -26.83 -26.33 -0.80
CA ASP A 213 -27.74 -26.18 0.34
C ASP A 213 -27.36 -24.90 1.09
N LEU A 214 -28.28 -23.93 1.15
CA LEU A 214 -28.04 -22.63 1.77
C LEU A 214 -28.41 -22.63 3.26
N ASP A 215 -29.50 -23.31 3.64
CA ASP A 215 -30.04 -23.24 5.00
C ASP A 215 -29.67 -24.45 5.89
N GLY A 216 -28.97 -25.43 5.32
CA GLY A 216 -28.43 -26.60 6.01
C GLY A 216 -29.49 -27.66 6.34
N ASP A 217 -30.63 -27.65 5.63
CA ASP A 217 -31.70 -28.64 5.82
C ASP A 217 -31.42 -29.99 5.12
N GLY A 218 -30.31 -30.08 4.39
CA GLY A 218 -29.86 -31.26 3.65
C GLY A 218 -30.46 -31.37 2.25
N LYS A 219 -31.13 -30.33 1.74
CA LYS A 219 -31.61 -30.26 0.35
C LYS A 219 -30.97 -29.07 -0.36
N ALA A 220 -30.65 -29.26 -1.63
CA ALA A 220 -30.08 -28.17 -2.40
C ALA A 220 -31.13 -27.08 -2.71
N ASP A 221 -30.78 -25.83 -2.43
CA ASP A 221 -31.60 -24.64 -2.67
C ASP A 221 -31.26 -23.97 -4.00
N VAL A 222 -29.99 -24.01 -4.41
CA VAL A 222 -29.53 -23.36 -5.65
C VAL A 222 -28.62 -24.26 -6.44
N ALA A 223 -28.70 -24.12 -7.76
CA ALA A 223 -27.80 -24.76 -8.70
C ALA A 223 -27.03 -23.68 -9.47
N ILE A 224 -25.70 -23.68 -9.36
CA ILE A 224 -24.82 -22.69 -9.97
C ILE A 224 -23.82 -23.35 -10.91
N GLY A 225 -23.78 -22.85 -12.14
CA GLY A 225 -22.86 -23.32 -13.16
C GLY A 225 -21.97 -22.22 -13.70
N LEU A 226 -20.70 -22.52 -13.86
CA LEU A 226 -19.74 -21.72 -14.60
C LEU A 226 -19.35 -22.49 -15.86
N THR A 227 -19.41 -21.83 -17.01
CA THR A 227 -18.99 -22.41 -18.29
C THR A 227 -17.99 -21.48 -18.97
N ILE A 228 -16.92 -22.05 -19.53
CA ILE A 228 -15.97 -21.30 -20.36
C ILE A 228 -16.35 -21.49 -21.83
N LEU A 229 -16.83 -20.42 -22.45
CA LEU A 229 -17.09 -20.37 -23.88
C LEU A 229 -15.78 -20.13 -24.66
N GLY A 230 -15.68 -20.75 -25.83
CA GLY A 230 -14.61 -20.48 -26.80
C GLY A 230 -13.24 -21.11 -26.50
N ILE A 231 -13.02 -21.78 -25.35
CA ILE A 231 -11.71 -22.36 -25.01
C ILE A 231 -11.27 -23.49 -25.95
N GLY A 232 -12.22 -24.14 -26.63
CA GLY A 232 -11.95 -25.16 -27.66
C GLY A 232 -11.67 -24.58 -29.06
N GLU A 233 -11.87 -23.27 -29.25
CA GLU A 233 -11.85 -22.63 -30.57
C GLU A 233 -10.64 -21.71 -30.73
N PHE A 234 -9.76 -22.09 -31.67
CA PHE A 234 -8.57 -21.32 -32.01
C PHE A 234 -8.95 -19.98 -32.65
N GLY A 235 -8.44 -18.88 -32.11
CA GLY A 235 -8.73 -17.52 -32.53
C GLY A 235 -9.90 -16.86 -31.80
N GLU A 236 -10.67 -17.60 -31.00
CA GLU A 236 -11.73 -17.05 -30.14
C GLU A 236 -11.31 -17.08 -28.66
N GLY A 237 -11.11 -18.27 -28.08
CA GLY A 237 -10.73 -18.42 -26.67
C GLY A 237 -9.23 -18.56 -26.42
N PHE A 238 -8.46 -18.98 -27.41
CA PHE A 238 -7.00 -18.96 -27.36
C PHE A 238 -6.39 -18.80 -28.75
N GLY A 239 -5.19 -18.25 -28.83
CA GLY A 239 -4.54 -18.05 -30.11
C GLY A 239 -3.03 -17.83 -29.98
N LEU A 240 -2.39 -17.82 -31.15
CA LEU A 240 -0.97 -17.56 -31.28
C LEU A 240 -0.78 -16.23 -32.01
N GLU A 241 0.13 -15.42 -31.49
CA GLU A 241 0.66 -14.28 -32.20
C GLU A 241 2.00 -14.68 -32.79
N LEU A 242 2.12 -14.59 -34.12
CA LEU A 242 3.31 -15.01 -34.86
C LEU A 242 4.00 -13.77 -35.43
N ASN A 243 5.31 -13.69 -35.24
CA ASN A 243 6.18 -12.74 -35.94
C ASN A 243 6.90 -13.46 -37.08
N GLY A 244 6.23 -13.57 -38.23
CA GLY A 244 6.69 -14.40 -39.33
C GLY A 244 6.61 -15.90 -38.98
N PRO A 245 7.69 -16.69 -39.13
CA PRO A 245 7.68 -18.13 -38.77
C PRO A 245 7.92 -18.39 -37.27
N LEU A 246 8.16 -17.36 -36.46
CA LEU A 246 8.47 -17.50 -35.04
C LEU A 246 7.24 -17.17 -34.19
N LEU A 247 7.00 -17.99 -33.17
CA LEU A 247 5.97 -17.75 -32.16
C LEU A 247 6.40 -16.59 -31.25
N GLU A 248 5.59 -15.54 -31.19
CA GLU A 248 5.82 -14.36 -30.36
C GLU A 248 5.06 -14.44 -29.05
N SER A 249 3.75 -14.71 -29.09
CA SER A 249 2.93 -14.81 -27.89
C SER A 249 1.86 -15.89 -28.02
N ILE A 250 1.47 -16.49 -26.88
CA ILE A 250 0.26 -17.28 -26.76
C ILE A 250 -0.69 -16.44 -25.92
N TRP A 251 -1.89 -16.20 -26.42
CA TRP A 251 -2.92 -15.49 -25.68
C TRP A 251 -4.11 -16.41 -25.43
N ILE A 252 -4.77 -16.19 -24.30
CA ILE A 252 -5.99 -16.86 -23.89
C ILE A 252 -6.99 -15.76 -23.51
N ARG A 253 -8.20 -15.84 -24.04
CA ARG A 253 -9.31 -14.93 -23.75
C ARG A 253 -10.53 -15.77 -23.36
N PRO A 254 -10.63 -16.20 -22.09
CA PRO A 254 -11.77 -16.98 -21.66
C PRO A 254 -13.01 -16.08 -21.62
N THR A 255 -14.12 -16.57 -22.16
CA THR A 255 -15.43 -15.94 -21.95
C THR A 255 -16.20 -16.78 -20.95
N PHE A 256 -16.37 -16.27 -19.74
CA PHE A 256 -17.11 -16.95 -18.70
C PHE A 256 -18.60 -16.66 -18.82
N GLN A 257 -19.40 -17.71 -18.76
CA GLN A 257 -20.84 -17.64 -18.60
C GLN A 257 -21.20 -18.28 -17.27
N TRP A 258 -21.79 -17.51 -16.36
CA TRP A 258 -22.38 -18.04 -15.15
C TRP A 258 -23.89 -18.22 -15.32
N ARG A 259 -24.44 -19.21 -14.62
CA ARG A 259 -25.87 -19.49 -14.57
C ARG A 259 -26.24 -19.82 -13.13
N VAL A 260 -27.33 -19.23 -12.66
CA VAL A 260 -27.86 -19.46 -11.32
C VAL A 260 -29.32 -19.89 -11.47
N HIS A 261 -29.66 -21.01 -10.85
CA HIS A 261 -31.02 -21.54 -10.81
C HIS A 261 -31.44 -21.74 -9.37
N ALA A 262 -32.56 -21.14 -8.99
CA ALA A 262 -33.22 -21.49 -7.74
C ALA A 262 -33.86 -22.88 -7.89
N LEU A 263 -33.46 -23.80 -7.04
CA LEU A 263 -34.11 -25.08 -6.82
C LEU A 263 -35.26 -24.85 -5.82
N ASN A 264 -36.31 -25.66 -5.93
CA ASN A 264 -37.50 -25.59 -5.07
C ASN A 264 -38.01 -24.14 -4.83
N PRO A 265 -38.55 -23.46 -5.86
CA PRO A 265 -39.00 -22.06 -5.73
C PRO A 265 -40.17 -21.86 -4.76
N SER A 266 -40.75 -22.95 -4.24
CA SER A 266 -41.77 -22.94 -3.18
C SER A 266 -41.21 -22.97 -1.76
N ALA A 267 -39.88 -23.05 -1.58
CA ALA A 267 -39.26 -23.02 -0.26
C ALA A 267 -39.50 -21.68 0.46
N SER A 268 -39.68 -21.74 1.78
CA SER A 268 -39.97 -20.54 2.59
C SER A 268 -38.82 -19.54 2.65
N LEU A 269 -37.60 -19.97 2.34
CA LEU A 269 -36.44 -19.08 2.33
C LEU A 269 -36.63 -17.96 1.28
N TRP A 270 -37.13 -18.29 0.09
CA TRP A 270 -37.31 -17.34 -1.02
C TRP A 270 -38.26 -16.20 -0.70
N ASP A 271 -39.30 -16.46 0.09
CA ASP A 271 -40.28 -15.45 0.51
C ASP A 271 -39.66 -14.39 1.45
N THR A 272 -38.59 -14.76 2.14
CA THR A 272 -37.91 -13.89 3.12
C THR A 272 -36.67 -13.20 2.56
N MET A 273 -36.28 -13.49 1.31
CA MET A 273 -35.03 -13.01 0.73
C MET A 273 -35.00 -11.48 0.54
N GLU A 274 -33.93 -10.85 1.04
CA GLU A 274 -33.57 -9.47 0.79
C GLU A 274 -32.56 -9.36 -0.34
N SER A 275 -31.42 -10.04 -0.21
CA SER A 275 -30.40 -10.13 -1.24
C SER A 275 -29.75 -11.52 -1.28
N MET A 276 -29.22 -11.86 -2.45
CA MET A 276 -28.35 -13.01 -2.65
C MET A 276 -27.19 -12.57 -3.55
N GLU A 277 -25.97 -12.79 -3.06
CA GLU A 277 -24.73 -12.52 -3.79
C GLU A 277 -24.05 -13.85 -4.10
N VAL A 278 -23.62 -14.00 -5.36
CA VAL A 278 -22.92 -15.18 -5.92
C VAL A 278 -21.71 -14.70 -6.69
#